data_AF-A0A421BFS8-F1
#
_entry.id   AF-A0A421BFS8-F1
#
_cell.length_a   1.000
_cell.length_b   1.000
_cell.length_c   1.000
_cell.angle_alpha   90.00
_cell.angle_beta   90.00
_cell.angle_gamma   90.00
#
_symmetry.space_group_name_H-M   'P 1'
#
loop_
_entity.id
_entity.type
_entity.pdbx_description
1 polymer ?
#
loop_
_entity_poly.entity_id
_entity_poly.type
_entity_poly.pdbx_seq_one_letter_code
_entity_poly.pdbx_strand_id
1 'polypeptide(L)'
;MKRRLDHDQLEYNAEQYFLAGDKVADIYHQLQTDLFLRTVRRLTRRGTADLVRNPYIWQLEKLNDMHLLNERNIQLILKYSQVAEKELRNVIENEGFKVYQNTYDQLAEDLKRGGTTADHYEVQRALKAYSDQTFREVDNMINTSLPKETRAMYEDVVTQTVAEVATGTKSAQQALNDTIFKWFDRGFYGFTDRGGRRWQADVYARTIIKSTTYSVYREMRERPAEDLGIDTFYYSMKATAREMCAPLQHQIVTKGEAFRAEDGTQVYSLNDYGYGSPGGCMGINCGHMMTPFVVGANYKPELPDYLKNLTPEQAEENARTQQVQRAYERNIRKEKERLAVAKELKDTEQIQKSQLKLKTLESGLTKLVRGNDFLIRKKERELYYKNQESYSGVKQRMGKAIEEEYNQFNERLTQKLSKDQYRDLTSHDLKRIRKVMAENEELGKRLQLKISKQMQHIYETEDYKERVERDLNKGKTPPSYFRNVSETELHRYMLNKINMKSIFNDYQYIDVGDFDGDVLIPNERPEKADRIKVHQGKQGLHGVPNKKR
;
A
#
# COMPACT_ATOMS: atom_id res chain seq x y z
N MET A 1 -40.94 -23.91 20.75
CA MET A 1 -40.80 -24.71 19.53
C MET A 1 -39.47 -25.43 19.66
N LYS A 2 -39.35 -26.69 19.23
CA LYS A 2 -38.08 -27.41 19.30
C LYS A 2 -37.32 -27.11 18.01
N ARG A 3 -36.12 -26.53 18.09
CA ARG A 3 -35.32 -26.12 16.92
C ARG A 3 -34.01 -26.88 16.88
N ARG A 4 -33.77 -27.61 15.79
CA ARG A 4 -32.47 -28.20 15.53
C ARG A 4 -31.56 -27.14 14.92
N LEU A 5 -30.33 -27.02 15.41
CA LEU A 5 -29.32 -26.21 14.75
C LEU A 5 -28.99 -26.80 13.39
N ASP A 6 -28.71 -25.95 12.41
CA ASP A 6 -28.29 -26.37 11.07
C ASP A 6 -26.77 -26.19 10.94
N HIS A 7 -26.06 -27.30 10.69
CA HIS A 7 -24.60 -27.28 10.56
C HIS A 7 -24.15 -26.39 9.40
N ASP A 8 -24.76 -26.54 8.24
CA ASP A 8 -24.33 -25.91 6.99
C ASP A 8 -24.65 -24.42 7.02
N GLN A 9 -25.78 -24.04 7.62
CA GLN A 9 -26.12 -22.64 7.86
C GLN A 9 -25.12 -21.97 8.82
N LEU A 10 -24.76 -22.64 9.91
CA LEU A 10 -23.78 -22.13 10.88
C LEU A 10 -22.40 -21.96 10.25
N GLU A 11 -21.96 -22.96 9.47
CA GLU A 11 -20.69 -22.90 8.75
C GLU A 11 -20.70 -21.77 7.71
N TYR A 12 -21.74 -21.71 6.87
CA TYR A 12 -21.88 -20.68 5.84
C TYR A 12 -21.83 -19.25 6.41
N ASN A 13 -22.60 -18.98 7.47
CA ASN A 13 -22.64 -17.66 8.10
C ASN A 13 -21.27 -17.24 8.65
N ALA A 14 -20.56 -18.18 9.31
CA ALA A 14 -19.22 -17.92 9.81
C ALA A 14 -18.23 -17.70 8.65
N GLU A 15 -18.29 -18.53 7.61
CA GLU A 15 -17.42 -18.41 6.45
C GLU A 15 -17.59 -17.09 5.71
N GLN A 16 -18.83 -16.63 5.49
CA GLN A 16 -19.09 -15.34 4.82
C GLN A 16 -18.52 -14.17 5.63
N TYR A 17 -18.71 -14.18 6.95
CA TYR A 17 -18.19 -13.13 7.81
C TYR A 17 -16.66 -13.08 7.81
N PHE A 18 -16.00 -14.25 7.97
CA PHE A 18 -14.54 -14.31 7.97
C PHE A 18 -13.93 -14.04 6.60
N LEU A 19 -14.63 -14.38 5.51
CA LEU A 19 -14.21 -14.00 4.16
C LEU A 19 -14.16 -12.48 4.00
N ALA A 20 -15.09 -11.75 4.61
CA ALA A 20 -15.08 -10.29 4.57
C ALA A 20 -13.87 -9.71 5.30
N GLY A 21 -13.52 -10.23 6.50
CA GLY A 21 -12.28 -9.85 7.20
C GLY A 21 -11.01 -10.21 6.41
N ASP A 22 -10.96 -11.39 5.78
CA ASP A 22 -9.85 -11.81 4.92
C ASP A 22 -9.64 -10.82 3.76
N LYS A 23 -10.73 -10.33 3.14
CA LYS A 23 -10.66 -9.32 2.06
C LYS A 23 -9.97 -8.03 2.54
N VAL A 24 -10.23 -7.57 3.77
CA VAL A 24 -9.55 -6.39 4.34
C VAL A 24 -8.05 -6.65 4.49
N ALA A 25 -7.66 -7.81 5.02
CA ALA A 25 -6.26 -8.19 5.15
C ALA A 25 -5.54 -8.25 3.78
N ASP A 26 -6.25 -8.66 2.73
CA ASP A 26 -5.70 -8.71 1.38
C ASP A 26 -5.46 -7.33 0.76
N ILE A 27 -6.18 -6.28 1.17
CA ILE A 27 -5.91 -4.89 0.75
C ILE A 27 -4.50 -4.47 1.21
N TYR A 28 -4.12 -4.76 2.45
CA TYR A 28 -2.80 -4.40 2.98
C TYR A 28 -1.66 -5.19 2.36
N HIS A 29 -1.86 -6.48 2.12
CA HIS A 29 -0.89 -7.27 1.36
C HIS A 29 -0.73 -6.72 -0.07
N GLN A 30 -1.83 -6.29 -0.69
CA GLN A 30 -1.76 -5.69 -2.02
C GLN A 30 -1.02 -4.36 -2.03
N LEU A 31 -1.22 -3.52 -1.01
CA LEU A 31 -0.46 -2.29 -0.83
C LEU A 31 1.05 -2.56 -0.83
N GLN A 32 1.51 -3.54 -0.03
CA GLN A 32 2.93 -3.91 0.05
C GLN A 32 3.48 -4.37 -1.32
N THR A 33 2.73 -5.22 -2.02
CA THR A 33 3.10 -5.70 -3.36
C THR A 33 3.20 -4.55 -4.38
N ASP A 34 2.22 -3.64 -4.38
CA ASP A 34 2.19 -2.50 -5.29
C ASP A 34 3.30 -1.49 -4.98
N LEU A 35 3.62 -1.27 -3.70
CA LEU A 35 4.77 -0.45 -3.28
C LEU A 35 6.07 -1.07 -3.78
N PHE A 36 6.25 -2.37 -3.59
CA PHE A 36 7.43 -3.09 -4.07
C PHE A 36 7.60 -2.94 -5.59
N LEU A 37 6.55 -3.24 -6.37
CA LEU A 37 6.61 -3.11 -7.83
C LEU A 37 6.83 -1.68 -8.31
N ARG A 38 6.31 -0.67 -7.60
CA ARG A 38 6.59 0.75 -7.92
C ARG A 38 8.06 1.09 -7.70
N THR A 39 8.65 0.60 -6.62
CA THR A 39 10.08 0.75 -6.35
C THR A 39 10.91 0.07 -7.43
N VAL A 40 10.56 -1.16 -7.81
CA VAL A 40 11.19 -1.88 -8.92
C VAL A 40 11.12 -1.08 -10.22
N ARG A 41 9.93 -0.58 -10.61
CA ARG A 41 9.77 0.27 -11.81
C ARG A 41 10.64 1.51 -11.81
N ARG A 42 10.82 2.13 -10.63
CA ARG A 42 11.68 3.32 -10.51
C ARG A 42 13.15 2.94 -10.63
N LEU A 43 13.56 1.85 -10.00
CA LEU A 43 14.92 1.32 -10.08
C LEU A 43 15.28 0.95 -11.53
N THR A 44 14.39 0.31 -12.28
CA THR A 44 14.64 -0.12 -13.67
C THR A 44 14.47 0.99 -14.70
N ARG A 45 13.95 2.16 -14.33
CA ARG A 45 13.80 3.29 -15.25
C ARG A 45 15.16 3.71 -15.84
N ARG A 46 15.22 3.97 -17.16
CA ARG A 46 16.46 4.25 -17.93
C ARG A 46 17.45 3.07 -18.03
N GLY A 47 17.12 1.91 -17.45
CA GLY A 47 17.91 0.69 -17.55
C GLY A 47 19.25 0.75 -16.80
N THR A 48 20.18 -0.11 -17.23
CA THR A 48 21.50 -0.32 -16.62
C THR A 48 22.64 0.26 -17.45
N ALA A 49 22.35 1.01 -18.52
CA ALA A 49 23.38 1.53 -19.43
C ALA A 49 24.39 2.44 -18.72
N ASP A 50 23.91 3.37 -17.89
CA ASP A 50 24.78 4.28 -17.14
C ASP A 50 25.46 3.58 -15.96
N LEU A 51 24.86 2.51 -15.42
CA LEU A 51 25.49 1.64 -14.41
C LEU A 51 26.72 0.92 -14.99
N VAL A 52 26.67 0.50 -16.27
CA VAL A 52 27.82 -0.10 -16.96
C VAL A 52 28.90 0.94 -17.25
N ARG A 53 28.52 2.17 -17.65
CA ARG A 53 29.46 3.24 -18.00
C ARG A 53 30.16 3.85 -16.78
N ASN A 54 29.39 4.20 -15.76
CA ASN A 54 29.88 4.79 -14.52
C ASN A 54 28.92 4.49 -13.36
N PRO A 55 29.20 3.44 -12.56
CA PRO A 55 28.32 3.00 -11.47
C PRO A 55 27.96 4.10 -10.47
N TYR A 56 28.88 5.02 -10.17
CA TYR A 56 28.67 6.08 -9.20
C TYR A 56 27.80 7.22 -9.74
N ILE A 57 27.84 7.49 -11.05
CA ILE A 57 26.91 8.45 -11.68
C ILE A 57 25.50 7.87 -11.67
N TRP A 58 25.33 6.60 -12.04
CA TRP A 58 24.04 5.93 -11.93
C TRP A 58 23.52 5.93 -10.49
N GLN A 59 24.39 5.71 -9.49
CA GLN A 59 24.03 5.80 -8.07
C GLN A 59 23.47 7.18 -7.72
N LEU A 60 24.16 8.25 -8.10
CA LEU A 60 23.75 9.63 -7.83
C LEU A 60 22.42 9.96 -8.51
N GLU A 61 22.22 9.53 -9.76
CA GLU A 61 20.95 9.70 -10.47
C GLU A 61 19.79 9.01 -9.76
N LYS A 62 19.98 7.77 -9.30
CA LYS A 62 18.96 7.01 -8.57
C LYS A 62 18.67 7.62 -7.21
N LEU A 63 19.68 8.01 -6.45
CA LEU A 63 19.48 8.70 -5.18
C LEU A 63 18.75 10.04 -5.37
N ASN A 64 19.05 10.78 -6.44
CA ASN A 64 18.30 11.98 -6.80
C ASN A 64 16.85 11.63 -7.16
N ASP A 65 16.56 10.48 -7.78
CA ASP A 65 15.20 10.02 -8.09
C ASP A 65 14.37 9.57 -6.86
N MET A 66 14.99 9.41 -5.70
CA MET A 66 14.36 8.82 -4.52
C MET A 66 13.25 9.68 -3.90
N HIS A 67 13.37 11.00 -3.95
CA HIS A 67 12.36 11.89 -3.35
C HIS A 67 10.98 11.78 -4.03
N LEU A 68 10.97 11.51 -5.35
CA LEU A 68 9.78 11.23 -6.14
C LEU A 68 9.06 9.94 -5.75
N LEU A 69 9.82 8.93 -5.32
CA LEU A 69 9.29 7.65 -4.86
C LEU A 69 8.51 7.83 -3.56
N ASN A 70 9.06 8.60 -2.61
CA ASN A 70 8.48 8.77 -1.27
C ASN A 70 7.06 9.36 -1.31
N GLU A 71 6.83 10.44 -2.05
CA GLU A 71 5.52 11.10 -2.05
C GLU A 71 4.43 10.27 -2.73
N ARG A 72 4.78 9.56 -3.81
CA ARG A 72 3.84 8.71 -4.54
C ARG A 72 3.49 7.44 -3.78
N ASN A 73 4.44 6.95 -3.00
CA ASN A 73 4.21 5.84 -2.09
C ASN A 73 3.31 6.27 -0.93
N ILE A 74 3.51 7.48 -0.38
CA ILE A 74 2.60 8.05 0.62
C ILE A 74 1.17 8.17 0.06
N GLN A 75 0.99 8.68 -1.17
CA GLN A 75 -0.34 8.74 -1.79
C GLN A 75 -0.96 7.35 -2.01
N LEU A 76 -0.16 6.35 -2.39
CA LEU A 76 -0.64 4.97 -2.53
C LEU A 76 -1.10 4.42 -1.19
N ILE A 77 -0.30 4.60 -0.14
CA ILE A 77 -0.59 4.18 1.23
C ILE A 77 -1.89 4.83 1.72
N LEU A 78 -2.07 6.14 1.56
CA LEU A 78 -3.28 6.86 1.95
C LEU A 78 -4.53 6.32 1.22
N LYS A 79 -4.42 6.04 -0.09
CA LYS A 79 -5.53 5.50 -0.90
C LYS A 79 -5.95 4.11 -0.41
N TYR A 80 -5.00 3.20 -0.20
CA TYR A 80 -5.27 1.86 0.30
C TYR A 80 -5.81 1.89 1.74
N SER A 81 -5.29 2.78 2.59
CA SER A 81 -5.75 2.94 3.97
C SER A 81 -7.21 3.38 4.06
N GLN A 82 -7.64 4.33 3.22
CA GLN A 82 -9.04 4.77 3.19
C GLN A 82 -10.01 3.65 2.78
N VAL A 83 -9.63 2.83 1.78
CA VAL A 83 -10.44 1.69 1.35
C VAL A 83 -10.45 0.63 2.46
N ALA A 84 -9.30 0.32 3.04
CA ALA A 84 -9.19 -0.64 4.13
C ALA A 84 -10.00 -0.22 5.36
N GLU A 85 -9.98 1.06 5.73
CA GLU A 85 -10.78 1.60 6.84
C GLU A 85 -12.26 1.38 6.58
N LYS A 86 -12.76 1.79 5.41
CA LYS A 86 -14.17 1.64 5.06
C LYS A 86 -14.63 0.19 5.12
N GLU A 87 -13.85 -0.72 4.53
CA GLU A 87 -14.19 -2.15 4.53
C GLU A 87 -14.09 -2.75 5.94
N LEU A 88 -13.09 -2.36 6.73
CA LEU A 88 -12.95 -2.79 8.13
C LEU A 88 -14.15 -2.36 8.97
N ARG A 89 -14.55 -1.09 8.86
CA ARG A 89 -15.75 -0.55 9.52
C ARG A 89 -17.00 -1.31 9.09
N ASN A 90 -17.15 -1.62 7.80
CA ASN A 90 -18.30 -2.39 7.34
C ASN A 90 -18.34 -3.80 7.95
N VAL A 91 -17.22 -4.52 7.98
CA VAL A 91 -17.15 -5.88 8.55
C VAL A 91 -17.42 -5.88 10.05
N ILE A 92 -16.84 -4.95 10.79
CA ILE A 92 -16.98 -4.91 12.25
C ILE A 92 -18.30 -4.28 12.66
N GLU A 93 -18.56 -3.05 12.23
CA GLU A 93 -19.70 -2.25 12.71
C GLU A 93 -21.01 -2.70 12.09
N ASN A 94 -21.08 -2.88 10.77
CA ASN A 94 -22.35 -3.23 10.11
C ASN A 94 -22.62 -4.74 10.14
N GLU A 95 -21.70 -5.56 9.61
CA GLU A 95 -21.90 -7.00 9.55
C GLU A 95 -21.87 -7.62 10.96
N GLY A 96 -21.03 -7.10 11.87
CA GLY A 96 -21.03 -7.53 13.28
C GLY A 96 -22.35 -7.21 13.97
N PHE A 97 -22.94 -6.04 13.72
CA PHE A 97 -24.24 -5.69 14.28
C PHE A 97 -25.36 -6.59 13.74
N LYS A 98 -25.34 -6.95 12.45
CA LYS A 98 -26.27 -7.94 11.90
C LYS A 98 -26.15 -9.31 12.57
N VAL A 99 -24.93 -9.76 12.88
CA VAL A 99 -24.72 -11.02 13.62
C VAL A 99 -25.41 -10.95 14.99
N TYR A 100 -25.28 -9.82 15.69
CA TYR A 100 -25.96 -9.58 16.95
C TYR A 100 -27.48 -9.64 16.79
N GLN A 101 -28.05 -8.85 15.87
CA GLN A 101 -29.50 -8.77 15.68
C GLN A 101 -30.10 -10.13 15.31
N ASN A 102 -29.52 -10.80 14.32
CA ASN A 102 -30.00 -12.12 13.88
C ASN A 102 -29.91 -13.17 15.00
N THR A 103 -28.88 -13.10 15.84
CA THR A 103 -28.74 -14.02 16.98
C THR A 103 -29.76 -13.70 18.07
N TYR A 104 -30.00 -12.42 18.36
CA TYR A 104 -31.00 -11.99 19.34
C TYR A 104 -32.41 -12.43 18.93
N ASP A 105 -32.82 -12.13 17.69
CA ASP A 105 -34.14 -12.47 17.19
C ASP A 105 -34.37 -13.99 17.24
N GLN A 106 -33.37 -14.76 16.81
CA GLN A 106 -33.43 -16.22 16.86
C GLN A 106 -33.58 -16.77 18.29
N LEU A 107 -32.88 -16.17 19.27
CA LEU A 107 -32.95 -16.60 20.66
C LEU A 107 -34.25 -16.18 21.36
N ALA A 108 -34.76 -14.98 21.04
CA ALA A 108 -36.05 -14.52 21.53
C ALA A 108 -37.18 -15.46 21.08
N GLU A 109 -37.15 -15.89 19.82
CA GLU A 109 -38.06 -16.91 19.28
C GLU A 109 -37.92 -18.27 20.00
N ASP A 110 -36.69 -18.75 20.21
CA ASP A 110 -36.42 -20.02 20.90
C ASP A 110 -36.96 -20.00 22.35
N LEU A 111 -36.84 -18.86 23.03
CA LEU A 111 -37.35 -18.63 24.40
C LEU A 111 -38.85 -18.31 24.46
N LYS A 112 -39.53 -18.16 23.31
CA LYS A 112 -40.93 -17.67 23.22
C LYS A 112 -41.13 -16.31 23.91
N ARG A 113 -40.09 -15.49 24.00
CA ARG A 113 -40.21 -14.10 24.45
C ARG A 113 -40.54 -13.26 23.22
N GLY A 114 -41.66 -12.53 23.24
CA GLY A 114 -41.94 -11.55 22.19
C GLY A 114 -40.78 -10.57 22.07
N GLY A 115 -40.36 -10.25 20.84
CA GLY A 115 -39.15 -9.46 20.60
C GLY A 115 -39.17 -8.13 21.32
N THR A 116 -38.39 -7.99 22.39
CA THR A 116 -38.03 -6.69 22.94
C THR A 116 -36.66 -6.36 22.36
N THR A 117 -36.58 -5.39 21.46
CA THR A 117 -35.30 -4.85 21.00
C THR A 117 -34.52 -4.32 22.20
N ALA A 118 -33.48 -5.05 22.62
CA ALA A 118 -32.51 -4.55 23.58
C ALA A 118 -31.94 -3.21 23.09
N ASP A 119 -31.56 -2.32 24.01
CA ASP A 119 -31.04 -1.00 23.64
C ASP A 119 -29.67 -1.16 22.95
N HIS A 120 -29.70 -1.19 21.62
CA HIS A 120 -28.59 -1.58 20.74
C HIS A 120 -27.41 -0.60 20.74
N TYR A 121 -27.55 0.53 21.41
CA TYR A 121 -26.58 1.62 21.40
C TYR A 121 -25.22 1.19 22.01
N GLU A 122 -25.21 0.43 23.10
CA GLU A 122 -23.96 -0.05 23.72
C GLU A 122 -23.25 -1.09 22.84
N VAL A 123 -23.99 -1.88 22.06
CA VAL A 123 -23.42 -2.83 21.09
C VAL A 123 -22.76 -2.09 19.94
N GLN A 124 -23.44 -1.11 19.35
CA GLN A 124 -22.88 -0.27 18.29
C GLN A 124 -21.64 0.51 18.77
N ARG A 125 -21.66 1.03 20.00
CA ARG A 125 -20.51 1.69 20.63
C ARG A 125 -19.31 0.74 20.76
N ALA A 126 -19.53 -0.49 21.23
CA ALA A 126 -18.47 -1.49 21.37
C ALA A 126 -17.88 -1.89 20.00
N LEU A 127 -18.72 -2.12 19.00
CA LEU A 127 -18.28 -2.43 17.63
C LEU A 127 -17.44 -1.29 17.04
N LYS A 128 -17.86 -0.03 17.25
CA LYS A 128 -17.07 1.14 16.86
C LYS A 128 -15.72 1.18 17.57
N ALA A 129 -15.67 0.85 18.87
CA ALA A 129 -14.42 0.79 19.62
C ALA A 129 -13.46 -0.28 19.07
N TYR A 130 -13.96 -1.47 18.72
CA TYR A 130 -13.17 -2.52 18.06
C TYR A 130 -12.59 -2.06 16.73
N SER A 131 -13.42 -1.42 15.92
CA SER A 131 -13.05 -0.88 14.62
C SER A 131 -11.97 0.20 14.75
N ASP A 132 -12.18 1.19 15.63
CA ASP A 132 -11.22 2.27 15.87
C ASP A 132 -9.89 1.76 16.44
N GLN A 133 -9.92 0.79 17.36
CA GLN A 133 -8.71 0.19 17.90
C GLN A 133 -7.93 -0.56 16.82
N THR A 134 -8.60 -1.44 16.08
CA THR A 134 -7.99 -2.26 15.03
C THR A 134 -7.40 -1.38 13.94
N PHE A 135 -8.14 -0.34 13.52
CA PHE A 135 -7.65 0.61 12.55
C PHE A 135 -6.41 1.36 13.06
N ARG A 136 -6.42 1.89 14.30
CA ARG A 136 -5.25 2.55 14.88
C ARG A 136 -4.02 1.65 14.95
N GLU A 137 -4.18 0.39 15.33
CA GLU A 137 -3.07 -0.57 15.41
C GLU A 137 -2.45 -0.85 14.03
N VAL A 138 -3.31 -1.02 13.01
CA VAL A 138 -2.86 -1.28 11.65
C VAL A 138 -2.28 -0.02 10.99
N ASP A 139 -2.96 1.13 11.13
CA ASP A 139 -2.59 2.43 10.57
C ASP A 139 -1.23 2.89 11.09
N ASN A 140 -1.05 2.91 12.42
CA ASN A 140 0.21 3.34 13.03
C ASN A 140 1.40 2.52 12.54
N MET A 141 1.22 1.22 12.31
CA MET A 141 2.31 0.36 11.89
C MET A 141 2.59 0.47 10.38
N ILE A 142 1.56 0.38 9.56
CA ILE A 142 1.68 0.32 8.10
C ILE A 142 2.07 1.69 7.54
N ASN A 143 1.44 2.75 8.03
CA ASN A 143 1.60 4.07 7.43
C ASN A 143 2.89 4.76 7.87
N THR A 144 3.53 4.30 8.94
CA THR A 144 4.83 4.81 9.38
C THR A 144 6.02 3.97 8.90
N SER A 145 5.85 2.65 8.81
CA SER A 145 6.98 1.73 8.55
C SER A 145 7.14 1.43 7.07
N LEU A 146 6.05 1.27 6.31
CA LEU A 146 6.17 1.01 4.87
C LEU A 146 6.90 2.11 4.09
N PRO A 147 6.71 3.43 4.36
CA PRO A 147 7.52 4.46 3.72
C PRO A 147 9.01 4.29 4.01
N LYS A 148 9.38 4.00 5.27
CA LYS A 148 10.78 3.80 5.69
C LYS A 148 11.39 2.57 5.03
N GLU A 149 10.71 1.44 5.05
CA GLU A 149 11.18 0.20 4.43
C GLU A 149 11.29 0.32 2.91
N THR A 150 10.36 1.04 2.27
CA THR A 150 10.42 1.25 0.82
C THR A 150 11.60 2.12 0.43
N ARG A 151 11.92 3.13 1.24
CA ARG A 151 13.12 3.95 1.08
C ARG A 151 14.38 3.13 1.30
N ALA A 152 14.44 2.36 2.39
CA ALA A 152 15.57 1.48 2.70
C ALA A 152 15.81 0.46 1.57
N MET A 153 14.74 -0.13 1.03
CA MET A 153 14.83 -1.00 -0.15
C MET A 153 15.50 -0.28 -1.31
N TYR A 154 15.03 0.92 -1.65
CA TYR A 154 15.57 1.66 -2.79
C TYR A 154 17.05 1.99 -2.60
N GLU A 155 17.43 2.51 -1.43
CA GLU A 155 18.82 2.85 -1.07
C GLU A 155 19.72 1.61 -1.07
N ASP A 156 19.29 0.51 -0.47
CA ASP A 156 20.06 -0.75 -0.42
C ASP A 156 20.21 -1.38 -1.80
N VAL A 157 19.13 -1.40 -2.60
CA VAL A 157 19.21 -1.96 -3.95
C VAL A 157 20.21 -1.18 -4.79
N VAL A 158 20.16 0.15 -4.76
CA VAL A 158 21.10 1.01 -5.48
C VAL A 158 22.53 0.75 -5.01
N THR A 159 22.76 0.76 -3.69
CA THR A 159 24.11 0.64 -3.10
C THR A 159 24.73 -0.72 -3.35
N GLN A 160 23.99 -1.81 -3.11
CA GLN A 160 24.50 -3.17 -3.33
C GLN A 160 24.70 -3.47 -4.81
N THR A 161 23.81 -3.01 -5.70
CA THR A 161 23.97 -3.17 -7.15
C THR A 161 25.26 -2.52 -7.63
N VAL A 162 25.54 -1.29 -7.19
CA VAL A 162 26.77 -0.55 -7.54
C VAL A 162 28.01 -1.28 -7.03
N ALA A 163 27.98 -1.81 -5.80
CA ALA A 163 29.09 -2.58 -5.23
C ALA A 163 29.36 -3.87 -6.03
N GLU A 164 28.32 -4.65 -6.36
CA GLU A 164 28.46 -5.89 -7.14
C GLU A 164 29.01 -5.62 -8.56
N VAL A 165 28.61 -4.51 -9.19
CA VAL A 165 29.12 -4.12 -10.52
C VAL A 165 30.54 -3.56 -10.45
N ALA A 166 30.84 -2.66 -9.52
CA ALA A 166 32.15 -2.01 -9.41
C ALA A 166 33.27 -3.02 -9.06
N THR A 167 32.93 -4.09 -8.34
CA THR A 167 33.84 -5.19 -8.02
C THR A 167 33.99 -6.21 -9.17
N GLY A 168 33.24 -6.05 -10.26
CA GLY A 168 33.26 -6.97 -11.40
C GLY A 168 32.67 -8.37 -11.10
N THR A 169 32.00 -8.54 -9.96
CA THR A 169 31.47 -9.86 -9.55
C THR A 169 30.27 -10.30 -10.37
N LYS A 170 29.49 -9.35 -10.91
CA LYS A 170 28.30 -9.62 -11.73
C LYS A 170 28.09 -8.56 -12.82
N SER A 171 27.33 -8.94 -13.85
CA SER A 171 26.81 -7.96 -14.81
C SER A 171 25.83 -6.99 -14.15
N ALA A 172 25.70 -5.79 -14.71
CA ALA A 172 24.81 -4.76 -14.19
C ALA A 172 23.35 -5.21 -14.09
N GLN A 173 22.86 -5.97 -15.07
CA GLN A 173 21.50 -6.49 -15.05
C GLN A 173 21.32 -7.58 -13.98
N GLN A 174 22.29 -8.48 -13.85
CA GLN A 174 22.24 -9.57 -12.88
C GLN A 174 22.33 -9.02 -11.43
N ALA A 175 23.23 -8.08 -11.17
CA ALA A 175 23.37 -7.43 -9.86
C ALA A 175 22.07 -6.74 -9.43
N LEU A 176 21.43 -6.01 -10.35
CA LEU A 176 20.15 -5.33 -10.08
C LEU A 176 19.04 -6.34 -9.80
N ASN A 177 18.88 -7.36 -10.65
CA ASN A 177 17.83 -8.36 -10.50
C ASN A 177 17.99 -9.16 -9.19
N ASP A 178 19.21 -9.63 -8.90
CA ASP A 178 19.50 -10.41 -7.69
C ASP A 178 19.19 -9.61 -6.43
N THR A 179 19.59 -8.34 -6.39
CA THR A 179 19.36 -7.47 -5.24
C THR A 179 17.88 -7.17 -5.04
N ILE A 180 17.13 -6.99 -6.14
CA ILE A 180 15.67 -6.87 -6.08
C ILE A 180 15.04 -8.17 -5.56
N PHE A 181 15.45 -9.35 -6.02
CA PHE A 181 14.90 -10.61 -5.53
C PHE A 181 15.28 -10.91 -4.07
N LYS A 182 16.47 -10.51 -3.60
CA LYS A 182 16.83 -10.56 -2.17
C LYS A 182 15.83 -9.76 -1.32
N TRP A 183 15.49 -8.55 -1.75
CA TRP A 183 14.50 -7.70 -1.09
C TRP A 183 13.07 -8.25 -1.20
N PHE A 184 12.72 -8.85 -2.34
CA PHE A 184 11.44 -9.54 -2.51
C PHE A 184 11.28 -10.68 -1.50
N ASP A 185 12.33 -11.51 -1.33
CA ASP A 185 12.29 -12.63 -0.40
C ASP A 185 12.23 -12.20 1.07
N ARG A 186 12.88 -11.08 1.39
CA ARG A 186 12.87 -10.47 2.72
C ARG A 186 11.50 -9.86 3.08
N GLY A 187 10.86 -9.18 2.12
CA GLY A 187 9.63 -8.40 2.32
C GLY A 187 9.86 -7.07 3.06
N PHE A 188 8.77 -6.35 3.35
CA PHE A 188 8.80 -5.11 4.13
C PHE A 188 8.38 -5.39 5.57
N TYR A 189 9.23 -4.97 6.52
CA TYR A 189 8.95 -5.16 7.94
C TYR A 189 8.14 -4.01 8.53
N GLY A 190 7.11 -4.33 9.31
CA GLY A 190 6.29 -3.34 10.02
C GLY A 190 6.92 -2.92 11.35
N PHE A 191 7.37 -3.87 12.16
CA PHE A 191 7.94 -3.60 13.48
C PHE A 191 8.72 -4.79 14.02
N THR A 192 9.38 -4.58 15.15
CA THR A 192 10.00 -5.65 15.96
C THR A 192 9.21 -5.80 17.25
N ASP A 193 8.77 -7.01 17.57
CA ASP A 193 8.04 -7.27 18.82
C ASP A 193 8.95 -7.24 20.05
N ARG A 194 8.35 -7.30 21.24
CA ARG A 194 9.09 -7.32 22.52
C ARG A 194 10.03 -8.53 22.66
N GLY A 195 9.80 -9.60 21.90
CA GLY A 195 10.65 -10.79 21.84
C GLY A 195 11.75 -10.70 20.78
N GLY A 196 11.94 -9.53 20.15
CA GLY A 196 12.97 -9.32 19.12
C GLY A 196 12.62 -9.87 17.74
N ARG A 197 11.40 -10.38 17.52
CA ARG A 197 11.00 -10.92 16.23
C ARG A 197 10.55 -9.80 15.30
N ARG A 198 11.07 -9.79 14.07
CA ARG A 198 10.67 -8.85 13.02
C ARG A 198 9.44 -9.35 12.30
N TRP A 199 8.39 -8.54 12.28
CA TRP A 199 7.12 -8.87 11.64
C TRP A 199 6.99 -8.19 10.29
N GLN A 200 6.63 -8.95 9.26
CA GLN A 200 6.24 -8.36 7.97
C GLN A 200 4.93 -7.59 8.13
N ALA A 201 4.84 -6.42 7.51
CA ALA A 201 3.73 -5.50 7.74
C ALA A 201 2.38 -6.11 7.34
N ASP A 202 2.31 -6.77 6.18
CA ASP A 202 1.10 -7.44 5.70
C ASP A 202 0.71 -8.67 6.55
N VAL A 203 1.68 -9.45 7.01
CA VAL A 203 1.45 -10.61 7.90
C VAL A 203 0.85 -10.18 9.23
N TYR A 204 1.37 -9.10 9.82
CA TYR A 204 0.82 -8.58 11.06
C TYR A 204 -0.57 -7.98 10.86
N ALA A 205 -0.77 -7.17 9.81
CA ALA A 205 -2.08 -6.62 9.47
C ALA A 205 -3.15 -7.72 9.39
N ARG A 206 -2.84 -8.80 8.67
CA ARG A 206 -3.70 -9.98 8.58
C ARG A 206 -3.98 -10.58 9.95
N THR A 207 -2.96 -10.72 10.79
CA THR A 207 -3.08 -11.33 12.12
C THR A 207 -4.03 -10.53 13.01
N ILE A 208 -3.85 -9.21 13.06
CA ILE A 208 -4.70 -8.29 13.84
C ILE A 208 -6.13 -8.30 13.31
N ILE A 209 -6.32 -8.05 12.01
CA ILE A 209 -7.65 -8.02 11.38
C ILE A 209 -8.40 -9.34 11.63
N LYS A 210 -7.75 -10.47 11.37
CA LYS A 210 -8.36 -11.78 11.61
C LYS A 210 -8.71 -11.97 13.07
N SER A 211 -7.81 -11.64 14.00
CA SER A 211 -8.08 -11.79 15.43
C SER A 211 -9.26 -10.93 15.88
N THR A 212 -9.34 -9.67 15.44
CA THR A 212 -10.48 -8.80 15.72
C THR A 212 -11.76 -9.36 15.13
N THR A 213 -11.79 -9.72 13.84
CA THR A 213 -12.98 -10.28 13.19
C THR A 213 -13.48 -11.53 13.91
N TYR A 214 -12.60 -12.42 14.35
CA TYR A 214 -12.98 -13.59 15.15
C TYR A 214 -13.57 -13.21 16.51
N SER A 215 -12.94 -12.28 17.22
CA SER A 215 -13.44 -11.81 18.52
C SER A 215 -14.80 -11.13 18.40
N VAL A 216 -14.98 -10.25 17.40
CA VAL A 216 -16.25 -9.56 17.13
C VAL A 216 -17.35 -10.56 16.82
N TYR A 217 -17.14 -11.48 15.87
CA TYR A 217 -18.17 -12.45 15.52
C TYR A 217 -18.58 -13.30 16.72
N ARG A 218 -17.62 -13.73 17.54
CA ARG A 218 -17.89 -14.49 18.75
C ARG A 218 -18.71 -13.68 19.74
N GLU A 219 -18.25 -12.48 20.08
CA GLU A 219 -18.91 -11.62 21.07
C GLU A 219 -20.32 -11.21 20.62
N MET A 220 -20.52 -10.93 19.33
CA MET A 220 -21.83 -10.58 18.78
C MET A 220 -22.81 -11.75 18.79
N ARG A 221 -22.36 -12.99 18.99
CA ARG A 221 -23.22 -14.15 19.23
C ARG A 221 -23.43 -14.45 20.70
N GLU A 222 -22.44 -14.14 21.54
CA GLU A 222 -22.50 -14.36 22.98
C GLU A 222 -23.34 -13.30 23.70
N ARG A 223 -23.20 -12.02 23.34
CA ARG A 223 -23.95 -10.93 24.00
C ARG A 223 -25.48 -11.12 23.99
N PRO A 224 -26.12 -11.47 22.86
CA PRO A 224 -27.56 -11.75 22.87
C PRO A 224 -27.96 -12.89 23.81
N ALA A 225 -27.09 -13.89 23.95
CA ALA A 225 -27.31 -15.00 24.88
C ALA A 225 -27.23 -14.50 26.33
N GLU A 226 -26.22 -13.69 26.66
CA GLU A 226 -26.05 -13.06 27.97
C GLU A 226 -27.26 -12.16 28.32
N ASP A 227 -27.72 -11.33 27.38
CA ASP A 227 -28.89 -10.44 27.56
C ASP A 227 -30.18 -11.23 27.85
N LEU A 228 -30.28 -12.44 27.34
CA LEU A 228 -31.44 -13.31 27.50
C LEU A 228 -31.29 -14.32 28.65
N GLY A 229 -30.15 -14.32 29.35
CA GLY A 229 -29.85 -15.22 30.46
C GLY A 229 -29.50 -16.66 30.03
N ILE A 230 -28.99 -16.82 28.80
CA ILE A 230 -28.52 -18.11 28.26
C ILE A 230 -27.00 -18.18 28.45
N ASP A 231 -26.54 -19.17 29.21
CA ASP A 231 -25.13 -19.40 29.53
C ASP A 231 -24.57 -20.68 28.87
N THR A 232 -25.39 -21.36 28.07
CA THR A 232 -25.07 -22.62 27.40
C THR A 232 -24.90 -22.45 25.90
N PHE A 233 -23.90 -23.14 25.35
CA PHE A 233 -23.51 -23.02 23.95
C PHE A 233 -23.22 -24.38 23.34
N TYR A 234 -23.61 -24.59 22.09
CA TYR A 234 -23.12 -25.68 21.26
C TYR A 234 -21.72 -25.33 20.74
N TYR A 235 -20.75 -26.20 21.03
CA TYR A 235 -19.38 -26.07 20.56
C TYR A 235 -19.24 -26.72 19.18
N SER A 236 -18.90 -25.91 18.17
CA SER A 236 -18.83 -26.37 16.77
C SER A 236 -17.91 -27.58 16.60
N MET A 237 -18.25 -28.48 15.67
CA MET A 237 -17.36 -29.54 15.21
C MET A 237 -16.51 -29.03 14.03
N LYS A 238 -15.24 -29.42 13.97
CA LYS A 238 -14.31 -29.16 12.88
C LYS A 238 -13.44 -30.38 12.64
N ALA A 239 -13.00 -30.53 11.40
CA ALA A 239 -12.07 -31.60 11.02
C ALA A 239 -10.71 -31.49 11.71
N THR A 240 -10.36 -30.30 12.19
CA THR A 240 -9.09 -30.01 12.87
C THR A 240 -9.35 -29.42 14.25
N ALA A 241 -8.74 -29.99 15.28
CA ALA A 241 -8.76 -29.44 16.63
C ALA A 241 -7.42 -29.69 17.32
N ARG A 242 -7.06 -28.81 18.24
CA ARG A 242 -5.98 -29.04 19.20
C ARG A 242 -6.49 -29.86 20.37
N GLU A 243 -5.57 -30.46 21.12
CA GLU A 243 -5.80 -31.23 22.35
C GLU A 243 -6.91 -30.65 23.24
N MET A 244 -6.80 -29.37 23.64
CA MET A 244 -7.78 -28.73 24.54
C MET A 244 -9.15 -28.44 23.90
N CYS A 245 -9.26 -28.45 22.57
CA CYS A 245 -10.55 -28.24 21.87
C CYS A 245 -11.21 -29.56 21.47
N ALA A 246 -10.43 -30.62 21.26
CA ALA A 246 -10.90 -31.87 20.68
C ALA A 246 -12.00 -32.55 21.52
N PRO A 247 -11.90 -32.65 22.86
CA PRO A 247 -12.95 -33.23 23.71
C PRO A 247 -14.26 -32.44 23.72
N LEU A 248 -14.18 -31.12 23.48
CA LEU A 248 -15.33 -30.23 23.51
C LEU A 248 -16.15 -30.27 22.22
N GLN A 249 -15.60 -30.81 21.13
CA GLN A 249 -16.28 -30.75 19.85
C GLN A 249 -17.62 -31.48 19.87
N HIS A 250 -18.63 -30.84 19.30
CA HIS A 250 -20.01 -31.34 19.27
C HIS A 250 -20.66 -31.49 20.67
N GLN A 251 -20.09 -30.88 21.71
CA GLN A 251 -20.66 -30.85 23.07
C GLN A 251 -21.41 -29.55 23.36
N ILE A 252 -22.20 -29.58 24.45
CA ILE A 252 -22.77 -28.37 25.03
C ILE A 252 -21.80 -27.89 26.13
N VAL A 253 -21.51 -26.60 26.12
CA VAL A 253 -20.49 -25.98 26.98
C VAL A 253 -21.05 -24.75 27.68
N THR A 254 -20.44 -24.36 28.80
CA THR A 254 -20.69 -23.12 29.52
C THR A 254 -19.37 -22.45 29.93
N LYS A 255 -19.40 -21.13 30.13
CA LYS A 255 -18.30 -20.39 30.77
C LYS A 255 -18.28 -20.57 32.30
N GLY A 256 -19.39 -21.08 32.88
CA GLY A 256 -19.54 -21.39 34.31
C GLY A 256 -19.04 -22.79 34.68
N GLU A 257 -19.54 -23.35 35.78
CA GLU A 257 -19.21 -24.70 36.23
C GLU A 257 -19.90 -25.78 35.38
N ALA A 258 -19.29 -26.95 35.27
CA ALA A 258 -19.89 -28.08 34.56
C ALA A 258 -21.12 -28.59 35.32
N PHE A 259 -22.17 -28.96 34.60
CA PHE A 259 -23.39 -29.49 35.21
C PHE A 259 -24.12 -30.46 34.28
N ARG A 260 -25.13 -31.14 34.82
CA ARG A 260 -26.06 -31.96 34.05
C ARG A 260 -27.45 -31.33 34.15
N ALA A 261 -28.02 -30.98 33.00
CA ALA A 261 -29.35 -30.39 32.94
C ALA A 261 -30.44 -31.41 33.29
N GLU A 262 -31.65 -30.91 33.59
CA GLU A 262 -32.80 -31.75 33.96
C GLU A 262 -33.19 -32.77 32.87
N ASP A 263 -33.01 -32.42 31.59
CA ASP A 263 -33.26 -33.32 30.46
C ASP A 263 -32.14 -34.36 30.25
N GLY A 264 -31.15 -34.38 31.14
CA GLY A 264 -30.01 -35.29 31.13
C GLY A 264 -28.83 -34.82 30.30
N THR A 265 -28.92 -33.66 29.62
CA THR A 265 -27.83 -33.09 28.81
C THR A 265 -26.61 -32.77 29.67
N GLN A 266 -25.47 -33.35 29.32
CA GLN A 266 -24.19 -33.00 29.93
C GLN A 266 -23.67 -31.67 29.37
N VAL A 267 -23.34 -30.73 30.26
CA VAL A 267 -22.74 -29.45 29.93
C VAL A 267 -21.33 -29.39 30.52
N TYR A 268 -20.34 -29.10 29.67
CA TYR A 268 -18.93 -29.02 30.06
C TYR A 268 -18.53 -27.58 30.39
N SER A 269 -17.70 -27.39 31.42
CA SER A 269 -17.09 -26.08 31.67
C SER A 269 -15.94 -25.84 30.70
N LEU A 270 -15.89 -24.68 30.08
CA LEU A 270 -14.74 -24.28 29.26
C LEU A 270 -13.48 -24.04 30.12
N ASN A 271 -13.64 -23.71 31.40
CA ASN A 271 -12.52 -23.43 32.30
C ASN A 271 -11.65 -24.67 32.52
N ASP A 272 -12.26 -25.85 32.53
CA ASP A 272 -11.57 -27.15 32.58
C ASP A 272 -10.66 -27.38 31.37
N TYR A 273 -10.87 -26.62 30.29
CA TYR A 273 -10.13 -26.72 29.04
C TYR A 273 -9.30 -25.46 28.74
N GLY A 274 -8.98 -24.66 29.77
CA GLY A 274 -8.08 -23.51 29.64
C GLY A 274 -8.66 -22.36 28.82
N TYR A 275 -9.98 -22.12 28.93
CA TYR A 275 -10.71 -21.08 28.23
C TYR A 275 -9.94 -19.75 28.10
N GLY A 276 -9.78 -19.27 26.86
CA GLY A 276 -9.17 -17.98 26.56
C GLY A 276 -7.64 -17.92 26.67
N SER A 277 -6.99 -18.93 27.27
CA SER A 277 -5.53 -19.02 27.28
C SER A 277 -4.97 -19.31 25.87
N PRO A 278 -3.71 -18.95 25.55
CA PRO A 278 -3.14 -19.22 24.23
C PRO A 278 -3.24 -20.69 23.80
N GLY A 279 -3.03 -21.63 24.72
CA GLY A 279 -3.08 -23.08 24.46
C GLY A 279 -4.45 -23.72 24.62
N GLY A 280 -5.33 -23.17 25.47
CA GLY A 280 -6.64 -23.75 25.79
C GLY A 280 -7.77 -23.33 24.87
N CYS A 281 -8.96 -23.89 25.07
CA CYS A 281 -10.11 -23.71 24.18
C CYS A 281 -10.46 -22.22 23.96
N MET A 282 -10.94 -21.87 22.77
CA MET A 282 -11.24 -20.48 22.37
C MET A 282 -10.06 -19.49 22.48
N GLY A 283 -8.83 -19.99 22.65
CA GLY A 283 -7.58 -19.22 22.60
C GLY A 283 -7.13 -18.77 21.21
N ILE A 284 -5.86 -18.35 21.11
CA ILE A 284 -5.29 -17.79 19.87
C ILE A 284 -5.40 -18.75 18.67
N ASN A 285 -5.78 -18.22 17.51
CA ASN A 285 -5.98 -18.97 16.26
C ASN A 285 -7.04 -20.09 16.30
N CYS A 286 -7.83 -20.20 17.37
CA CYS A 286 -8.94 -21.15 17.44
C CYS A 286 -10.00 -20.81 16.39
N GLY A 287 -10.40 -21.79 15.60
CA GLY A 287 -11.46 -21.63 14.61
C GLY A 287 -12.86 -21.97 15.12
N HIS A 288 -12.96 -22.59 16.30
CA HIS A 288 -14.22 -23.06 16.88
C HIS A 288 -15.14 -21.91 17.24
N MET A 289 -16.44 -22.13 17.00
CA MET A 289 -17.49 -21.17 17.27
C MET A 289 -18.41 -21.74 18.35
N MET A 290 -18.77 -20.88 19.30
CA MET A 290 -19.83 -21.16 20.25
C MET A 290 -21.13 -20.61 19.70
N THR A 291 -22.12 -21.49 19.61
CA THR A 291 -23.47 -21.14 19.16
C THR A 291 -24.38 -21.17 20.38
N PRO A 292 -25.07 -20.07 20.74
CA PRO A 292 -26.04 -20.09 21.83
C PRO A 292 -26.99 -21.28 21.73
N PHE A 293 -27.23 -21.96 22.85
CA PHE A 293 -27.98 -23.22 22.89
C PHE A 293 -28.89 -23.27 24.10
N VAL A 294 -30.19 -23.14 23.90
CA VAL A 294 -31.22 -23.27 24.93
C VAL A 294 -31.51 -24.75 25.18
N VAL A 295 -31.06 -25.26 26.32
CA VAL A 295 -31.34 -26.65 26.73
C VAL A 295 -32.86 -26.92 26.78
N GLY A 296 -33.29 -28.10 26.31
CA GLY A 296 -34.70 -28.45 26.17
C GLY A 296 -35.44 -27.84 24.96
N ALA A 297 -34.93 -26.76 24.36
CA ALA A 297 -35.51 -26.14 23.16
C ALA A 297 -34.67 -26.38 21.91
N ASN A 298 -33.34 -26.41 22.02
CA ASN A 298 -32.44 -26.65 20.90
C ASN A 298 -31.97 -28.11 20.83
N TYR A 299 -31.63 -28.55 19.61
CA TYR A 299 -31.00 -29.83 19.33
C TYR A 299 -29.70 -29.63 18.57
N LYS A 300 -28.69 -30.45 18.89
CA LYS A 300 -27.39 -30.44 18.17
C LYS A 300 -27.62 -30.66 16.67
N PRO A 301 -26.80 -30.05 15.81
CA PRO A 301 -26.92 -30.24 14.37
C PRO A 301 -26.53 -31.66 13.98
N GLU A 302 -27.02 -32.14 12.84
CA GLU A 302 -26.45 -33.35 12.24
C GLU A 302 -25.09 -33.00 11.63
N LEU A 303 -24.11 -33.91 11.78
CA LEU A 303 -22.77 -33.73 11.24
C LEU A 303 -22.66 -34.38 9.86
N PRO A 304 -21.88 -33.81 8.93
CA PRO A 304 -21.50 -34.50 7.70
C PRO A 304 -20.61 -35.72 7.99
N ASP A 305 -20.62 -36.70 7.08
CA ASP A 305 -19.98 -38.01 7.30
C ASP A 305 -18.49 -37.93 7.67
N TYR A 306 -17.74 -37.01 7.06
CA TYR A 306 -16.31 -36.82 7.33
C TYR A 306 -16.01 -36.25 8.73
N LEU A 307 -17.02 -35.74 9.44
CA LEU A 307 -16.92 -35.30 10.83
C LEU A 307 -17.50 -36.30 11.82
N LYS A 308 -18.27 -37.29 11.36
CA LYS A 308 -18.84 -38.34 12.23
C LYS A 308 -17.70 -39.19 12.78
N ASN A 309 -17.75 -39.48 14.08
CA ASN A 309 -16.80 -40.36 14.78
C ASN A 309 -15.32 -39.91 14.71
N LEU A 310 -15.05 -38.63 14.40
CA LEU A 310 -13.69 -38.10 14.40
C LEU A 310 -13.12 -38.11 15.82
N THR A 311 -12.03 -38.84 16.01
CA THR A 311 -11.30 -38.91 17.29
C THR A 311 -10.43 -37.66 17.50
N PRO A 312 -10.09 -37.31 18.76
CA PRO A 312 -9.12 -36.26 19.05
C PRO A 312 -7.79 -36.41 18.29
N GLU A 313 -7.24 -37.63 18.25
CA GLU A 313 -5.97 -37.92 17.60
C GLU A 313 -6.05 -37.69 16.09
N GLN A 314 -7.15 -38.08 15.45
CA GLN A 314 -7.40 -37.79 14.04
C GLN A 314 -7.56 -36.29 13.78
N ALA A 315 -8.23 -35.55 14.68
CA ALA A 315 -8.40 -34.10 14.55
C ALA A 315 -7.05 -33.35 14.62
N GLU A 316 -6.11 -33.84 15.42
CA GLU A 316 -4.73 -33.31 15.48
C GLU A 316 -3.92 -33.64 14.23
N GLU A 317 -4.01 -34.86 13.72
CA GLU A 317 -3.35 -35.24 12.46
C GLU A 317 -3.90 -34.44 11.28
N ASN A 318 -5.22 -34.25 11.23
CA ASN A 318 -5.87 -33.39 10.25
C ASN A 318 -5.34 -31.95 10.36
N ALA A 319 -5.08 -31.45 11.57
CA ALA A 319 -4.51 -30.12 11.77
C ALA A 319 -3.10 -30.02 11.18
N ARG A 320 -2.24 -31.03 11.40
CA ARG A 320 -0.89 -31.11 10.79
C ARG A 320 -0.98 -31.10 9.27
N THR A 321 -1.86 -31.94 8.71
CA THR A 321 -2.09 -32.02 7.26
C THR A 321 -2.63 -30.72 6.68
N GLN A 322 -3.55 -30.05 7.38
CA GLN A 322 -4.06 -28.75 6.96
C GLN A 322 -2.96 -27.68 6.96
N GLN A 323 -2.01 -27.70 7.90
CA GLN A 323 -0.86 -26.78 7.87
C GLN A 323 0.01 -26.97 6.63
N VAL A 324 0.16 -28.21 6.14
CA VAL A 324 0.83 -28.49 4.86
C VAL A 324 0.07 -27.84 3.71
N GLN A 325 -1.27 -27.92 3.69
CA GLN A 325 -2.09 -27.20 2.70
C GLN A 325 -1.84 -25.68 2.76
N ARG A 326 -1.83 -25.08 3.96
CA ARG A 326 -1.57 -23.64 4.12
C ARG A 326 -0.16 -23.26 3.64
N ALA A 327 0.83 -24.14 3.81
CA ALA A 327 2.18 -23.93 3.29
C ALA A 327 2.20 -23.91 1.75
N TYR A 328 1.51 -24.84 1.09
CA TYR A 328 1.34 -24.83 -0.37
C TYR A 328 0.71 -23.52 -0.86
N GLU A 329 -0.40 -23.11 -0.26
CA GLU A 329 -1.11 -21.88 -0.68
C GLU A 329 -0.25 -20.63 -0.54
N ARG A 330 0.46 -20.47 0.59
CA ARG A 330 1.41 -19.37 0.79
C ARG A 330 2.52 -19.39 -0.27
N ASN A 331 3.07 -20.56 -0.56
CA ASN A 331 4.14 -20.70 -1.55
C ASN A 331 3.65 -20.42 -2.97
N ILE A 332 2.45 -20.86 -3.34
CA ILE A 332 1.85 -20.56 -4.64
C ILE A 332 1.64 -19.05 -4.79
N ARG A 333 1.09 -18.39 -3.77
CA ARG A 333 0.88 -16.94 -3.77
C ARG A 333 2.21 -16.19 -3.94
N LYS A 334 3.21 -16.50 -3.09
CA LYS A 334 4.56 -15.91 -3.16
C LYS A 334 5.24 -16.14 -4.51
N GLU A 335 5.04 -17.32 -5.12
CA GLU A 335 5.63 -17.61 -6.43
C GLU A 335 4.93 -16.87 -7.58
N LYS A 336 3.62 -16.61 -7.48
CA LYS A 336 2.92 -15.72 -8.43
C LYS A 336 3.37 -14.27 -8.29
N GLU A 337 3.60 -13.80 -7.07
CA GLU A 337 4.19 -12.48 -6.80
C GLU A 337 5.60 -12.38 -7.41
N ARG A 338 6.43 -13.41 -7.21
CA ARG A 338 7.78 -13.49 -7.80
C ARG A 338 7.72 -13.44 -9.32
N LEU A 339 6.79 -14.17 -9.94
CA LEU A 339 6.59 -14.15 -11.39
C LEU A 339 6.20 -12.75 -11.89
N ALA A 340 5.41 -11.99 -11.13
CA ALA A 340 5.07 -10.61 -11.48
C ALA A 340 6.30 -9.69 -11.44
N VAL A 341 7.15 -9.83 -10.42
CA VAL A 341 8.44 -9.12 -10.34
C VAL A 341 9.35 -9.51 -11.51
N ALA A 342 9.50 -10.80 -11.81
CA ALA A 342 10.32 -11.27 -12.92
C ALA A 342 9.86 -10.71 -14.28
N LYS A 343 8.54 -10.63 -14.50
CA LYS A 343 7.96 -9.98 -15.69
C LYS A 343 8.28 -8.49 -15.75
N GLU A 344 8.20 -7.78 -14.63
CA GLU A 344 8.56 -6.35 -14.55
C GLU A 344 10.04 -6.12 -14.87
N LEU A 345 10.92 -7.03 -14.42
CA LEU A 345 12.35 -7.01 -14.71
C LEU A 345 12.72 -7.52 -16.11
N LYS A 346 11.75 -8.10 -16.84
CA LYS A 346 11.99 -8.82 -18.11
C LYS A 346 13.04 -9.94 -17.98
N ASP A 347 13.11 -10.56 -16.80
CA ASP A 347 14.04 -11.64 -16.48
C ASP A 347 13.48 -12.98 -16.99
N THR A 348 13.89 -13.37 -18.20
CA THR A 348 13.36 -14.56 -18.89
C THR A 348 13.66 -15.85 -18.14
N GLU A 349 14.83 -15.97 -17.53
CA GLU A 349 15.22 -17.13 -16.73
C GLU A 349 14.31 -17.27 -15.50
N GLN A 350 14.14 -16.18 -14.74
CA GLN A 350 13.26 -16.23 -13.56
C GLN A 350 11.79 -16.39 -13.90
N ILE A 351 11.33 -15.89 -15.04
CA ILE A 351 9.98 -16.16 -15.53
C ILE A 351 9.78 -17.67 -15.72
N GLN A 352 10.69 -18.35 -16.44
CA GLN A 352 10.60 -19.78 -16.71
C GLN A 352 10.67 -20.60 -15.41
N LYS A 353 11.63 -20.28 -14.53
CA LYS A 353 11.79 -20.96 -13.23
C LYS A 353 10.53 -20.83 -12.36
N SER A 354 9.96 -19.62 -12.29
CA SER A 354 8.76 -19.37 -11.47
C SER A 354 7.54 -20.11 -12.02
N GLN A 355 7.39 -20.17 -13.35
CA GLN A 355 6.33 -20.94 -14.01
C GLN A 355 6.41 -22.45 -13.73
N LEU A 356 7.62 -23.03 -13.80
CA LEU A 356 7.83 -24.45 -13.50
C LEU A 356 7.52 -24.77 -12.03
N LYS A 357 7.98 -23.90 -11.12
CA LYS A 357 7.74 -24.05 -9.68
C LYS A 357 6.26 -23.94 -9.33
N LEU A 358 5.53 -23.01 -9.96
CA LEU A 358 4.07 -22.91 -9.82
C LEU A 358 3.36 -24.21 -10.19
N LYS A 359 3.67 -24.79 -11.35
CA LYS A 359 3.09 -26.07 -11.78
C LYS A 359 3.31 -27.19 -10.75
N THR A 360 4.53 -27.25 -10.19
CA THR A 360 4.90 -28.24 -9.18
C THR A 360 4.09 -28.05 -7.89
N LEU A 361 4.01 -26.82 -7.39
CA LEU A 361 3.27 -26.48 -6.17
C LEU A 361 1.76 -26.73 -6.34
N GLU A 362 1.17 -26.32 -7.47
CA GLU A 362 -0.26 -26.51 -7.75
C GLU A 362 -0.62 -27.98 -7.90
N SER A 363 0.26 -28.79 -8.50
CA SER A 363 0.09 -30.25 -8.60
C SER A 363 0.17 -30.90 -7.21
N GLY A 364 1.17 -30.52 -6.41
CA GLY A 364 1.32 -31.00 -5.03
C GLY A 364 0.11 -30.69 -4.15
N LEU A 365 -0.39 -29.45 -4.21
CA LEU A 365 -1.61 -29.05 -3.51
C LEU A 365 -2.83 -29.84 -3.98
N THR A 366 -2.98 -30.04 -5.30
CA THR A 366 -4.10 -30.82 -5.85
C THR A 366 -4.05 -32.27 -5.36
N LYS A 367 -2.85 -32.88 -5.33
CA LYS A 367 -2.67 -34.23 -4.81
C LYS A 367 -3.01 -34.32 -3.32
N LEU A 368 -2.55 -33.35 -2.52
CA LEU A 368 -2.84 -33.28 -1.09
C LEU A 368 -4.35 -33.20 -0.83
N VAL A 369 -5.05 -32.30 -1.52
CA VAL A 369 -6.49 -32.08 -1.35
C VAL A 369 -7.29 -33.30 -1.82
N ARG A 370 -6.95 -33.91 -2.96
CA ARG A 370 -7.64 -35.13 -3.43
C ARG A 370 -7.47 -36.33 -2.51
N GLY A 371 -6.38 -36.38 -1.74
CA GLY A 371 -6.12 -37.47 -0.80
C GLY A 371 -6.74 -37.28 0.58
N ASN A 372 -7.44 -36.16 0.83
CA ASN A 372 -7.94 -35.80 2.15
C ASN A 372 -9.31 -35.10 2.03
N ASP A 373 -10.40 -35.83 2.27
CA ASP A 373 -11.78 -35.36 2.05
C ASP A 373 -12.15 -34.12 2.88
N PHE A 374 -11.49 -33.91 4.03
CA PHE A 374 -11.71 -32.75 4.89
C PHE A 374 -10.99 -31.47 4.41
N LEU A 375 -10.12 -31.55 3.40
CA LEU A 375 -9.43 -30.40 2.85
C LEU A 375 -10.20 -29.80 1.69
N ILE A 376 -10.37 -28.48 1.73
CA ILE A 376 -10.98 -27.71 0.62
C ILE A 376 -9.94 -26.75 0.07
N ARG A 377 -9.67 -26.81 -1.23
CA ARG A 377 -8.81 -25.86 -1.94
C ARG A 377 -9.58 -24.56 -2.19
N LYS A 378 -9.22 -23.50 -1.46
CA LYS A 378 -9.77 -22.15 -1.67
C LYS A 378 -8.81 -21.37 -2.58
N LYS A 379 -9.11 -21.32 -3.89
CA LYS A 379 -8.22 -20.72 -4.91
C LYS A 379 -7.89 -19.27 -4.59
N GLU A 380 -8.78 -18.56 -3.90
CA GLU A 380 -8.60 -17.19 -3.43
C GLU A 380 -7.32 -17.08 -2.62
N ARG A 381 -6.99 -18.06 -1.76
CA ARG A 381 -5.79 -18.02 -0.90
C ARG A 381 -4.47 -18.03 -1.68
N GLU A 382 -4.52 -18.43 -2.94
CA GLU A 382 -3.37 -18.55 -3.84
C GLU A 382 -3.29 -17.39 -4.85
N LEU A 383 -4.27 -16.49 -4.90
CA LEU A 383 -4.30 -15.43 -5.90
C LEU A 383 -3.29 -14.34 -5.58
N TYR A 384 -2.56 -13.89 -6.61
CA TYR A 384 -1.70 -12.71 -6.56
C TYR A 384 -2.53 -11.44 -6.30
N TYR A 385 -3.67 -11.34 -7.00
CA TYR A 385 -4.72 -10.34 -6.76
C TYR A 385 -6.00 -11.10 -6.41
N LYS A 386 -6.37 -11.13 -5.13
CA LYS A 386 -7.50 -11.95 -4.66
C LYS A 386 -8.87 -11.57 -5.17
N ASN A 387 -9.00 -10.33 -5.63
CA ASN A 387 -10.27 -9.81 -6.10
C ASN A 387 -9.99 -9.02 -7.37
N GLN A 388 -9.94 -9.71 -8.52
CA GLN A 388 -9.58 -9.09 -9.79
C GLN A 388 -10.62 -8.05 -10.22
N GLU A 389 -11.87 -8.11 -9.75
CA GLU A 389 -12.92 -7.10 -9.96
C GLU A 389 -12.84 -5.91 -9.00
N SER A 390 -12.53 -6.12 -7.72
CA SER A 390 -12.27 -5.02 -6.80
C SER A 390 -10.94 -4.34 -7.13
N TYR A 391 -9.90 -5.11 -7.47
CA TYR A 391 -8.62 -4.59 -7.94
C TYR A 391 -8.72 -4.00 -9.36
N SER A 392 -9.45 -4.58 -10.32
CA SER A 392 -9.65 -3.95 -11.63
C SER A 392 -10.56 -2.73 -11.51
N GLY A 393 -11.60 -2.77 -10.69
CA GLY A 393 -12.49 -1.65 -10.44
C GLY A 393 -11.80 -0.53 -9.65
N VAL A 394 -10.92 -0.85 -8.69
CA VAL A 394 -10.07 0.12 -7.98
C VAL A 394 -8.92 0.58 -8.87
N LYS A 395 -8.26 -0.28 -9.65
CA LYS A 395 -7.21 0.09 -10.63
C LYS A 395 -7.78 0.86 -11.83
N GLN A 396 -9.01 0.62 -12.24
CA GLN A 396 -9.72 1.32 -13.31
C GLN A 396 -10.30 2.62 -12.76
N ARG A 397 -10.80 2.66 -11.52
CA ARG A 397 -11.14 3.92 -10.85
C ARG A 397 -9.90 4.75 -10.51
N MET A 398 -8.79 4.13 -10.14
CA MET A 398 -7.49 4.79 -9.91
C MET A 398 -6.84 5.18 -11.24
N GLY A 399 -6.97 4.35 -12.27
CA GLY A 399 -6.52 4.63 -13.62
C GLY A 399 -7.30 5.81 -14.18
N LYS A 400 -8.63 5.77 -14.11
CA LYS A 400 -9.52 6.89 -14.43
C LYS A 400 -9.25 8.10 -13.56
N ALA A 401 -9.10 7.99 -12.25
CA ALA A 401 -8.83 9.15 -11.39
C ALA A 401 -7.45 9.76 -11.64
N ILE A 402 -6.41 8.94 -11.89
CA ILE A 402 -5.07 9.43 -12.27
C ILE A 402 -5.10 10.01 -13.68
N GLU A 403 -5.89 9.43 -14.57
CA GLU A 403 -6.07 9.91 -15.95
C GLU A 403 -6.92 11.18 -16.00
N GLU A 404 -7.93 11.30 -15.15
CA GLU A 404 -8.73 12.51 -14.90
C GLU A 404 -7.85 13.58 -14.25
N GLU A 405 -7.05 13.25 -13.22
CA GLU A 405 -6.08 14.18 -12.63
C GLU A 405 -5.04 14.62 -13.67
N TYR A 406 -4.51 13.70 -14.48
CA TYR A 406 -3.58 14.00 -15.57
C TYR A 406 -4.23 14.87 -16.64
N ASN A 407 -5.46 14.54 -17.07
CA ASN A 407 -6.19 15.27 -18.11
C ASN A 407 -6.60 16.65 -17.62
N GLN A 408 -7.19 16.77 -16.42
CA GLN A 408 -7.52 18.06 -15.79
C GLN A 408 -6.27 18.92 -15.54
N PHE A 409 -5.14 18.29 -15.20
CA PHE A 409 -3.87 18.99 -15.06
C PHE A 409 -3.33 19.48 -16.41
N ASN A 410 -3.33 18.63 -17.43
CA ASN A 410 -2.87 18.95 -18.78
C ASN A 410 -3.78 19.93 -19.54
N GLU A 411 -5.08 19.92 -19.29
CA GLU A 411 -6.03 20.88 -19.88
C GLU A 411 -5.68 22.32 -19.50
N ARG A 412 -5.09 22.49 -18.31
CA ARG A 412 -4.68 23.78 -17.78
C ARG A 412 -3.24 24.17 -18.17
N LEU A 413 -2.56 23.35 -18.97
CA LEU A 413 -1.21 23.62 -19.46
C LEU A 413 -1.25 24.03 -20.94
N THR A 414 -0.58 25.14 -21.27
CA THR A 414 -0.40 25.58 -22.67
C THR A 414 0.41 24.57 -23.49
N GLN A 415 1.32 23.83 -22.84
CA GLN A 415 2.07 22.73 -23.42
C GLN A 415 1.81 21.45 -22.61
N LYS A 416 1.12 20.49 -23.23
CA LYS A 416 0.71 19.26 -22.56
C LYS A 416 1.91 18.39 -22.22
N LEU A 417 1.96 17.87 -21.00
CA LEU A 417 2.93 16.86 -20.63
C LEU A 417 2.48 15.51 -21.17
N SER A 418 3.42 14.66 -21.58
CA SER A 418 3.12 13.24 -21.74
C SER A 418 2.81 12.60 -20.38
N LYS A 419 2.11 11.45 -20.39
CA LYS A 419 1.84 10.68 -19.16
C LYS A 419 3.12 10.35 -18.40
N ASP A 420 4.22 10.10 -19.10
CA ASP A 420 5.50 9.76 -18.47
C ASP A 420 6.21 10.97 -17.85
N GLN A 421 6.05 12.17 -18.43
CA GLN A 421 6.52 13.43 -17.83
C GLN A 421 5.67 13.83 -16.61
N TYR A 422 4.35 13.66 -16.67
CA TYR A 422 3.48 13.83 -15.49
C TYR A 422 3.85 12.83 -14.37
N ARG A 423 4.21 11.60 -14.76
CA ARG A 423 4.80 10.59 -13.88
C ARG A 423 6.23 10.92 -13.42
N ASP A 424 6.77 12.12 -13.64
CA ASP A 424 8.02 12.57 -13.03
C ASP A 424 7.87 13.75 -12.08
N LEU A 425 6.66 14.26 -11.88
CA LEU A 425 6.40 15.38 -10.97
C LEU A 425 6.28 14.91 -9.51
N THR A 426 6.90 15.66 -8.59
CA THR A 426 6.75 15.51 -7.13
C THR A 426 5.44 16.12 -6.64
N SER A 427 4.97 15.79 -5.44
CA SER A 427 3.89 16.48 -4.74
C SER A 427 4.25 17.93 -4.42
N HIS A 428 5.53 18.22 -4.16
CA HIS A 428 6.06 19.58 -4.07
C HIS A 428 5.97 20.31 -5.41
N ASP A 429 6.31 19.67 -6.53
CA ASP A 429 6.17 20.23 -7.89
C ASP A 429 4.70 20.42 -8.23
N LEU A 430 3.83 19.48 -7.90
CA LEU A 430 2.40 19.60 -8.13
C LEU A 430 1.75 20.65 -7.24
N LYS A 431 2.18 20.82 -5.99
CA LYS A 431 1.70 21.91 -5.09
C LYS A 431 2.23 23.26 -5.53
N ARG A 432 3.48 23.32 -6.00
CA ARG A 432 4.09 24.52 -6.54
C ARG A 432 3.45 24.89 -7.86
N ILE A 433 3.28 23.95 -8.78
CA ILE A 433 2.55 24.12 -10.05
C ILE A 433 1.11 24.50 -9.75
N ARG A 434 0.43 23.87 -8.78
CA ARG A 434 -0.91 24.31 -8.34
C ARG A 434 -0.94 25.71 -7.73
N LYS A 435 0.07 26.10 -6.96
CA LYS A 435 0.21 27.46 -6.39
C LYS A 435 0.45 28.49 -7.49
N VAL A 436 1.37 28.18 -8.40
CA VAL A 436 1.65 28.90 -9.65
C VAL A 436 0.39 29.00 -10.52
N MET A 437 -0.39 27.93 -10.61
CA MET A 437 -1.64 27.87 -11.36
C MET A 437 -2.81 28.54 -10.64
N ALA A 438 -2.73 28.68 -9.32
CA ALA A 438 -3.68 29.46 -8.52
C ALA A 438 -3.41 30.98 -8.62
N GLU A 439 -2.21 31.38 -9.06
CA GLU A 439 -1.76 32.77 -9.22
C GLU A 439 -1.59 33.17 -10.72
N ASN A 440 -2.35 32.52 -11.61
CA ASN A 440 -1.99 32.20 -13.01
C ASN A 440 -1.88 33.35 -14.06
N GLU A 441 -1.91 34.62 -13.70
CA GLU A 441 -1.65 35.72 -14.66
C GLU A 441 -0.26 36.32 -14.46
N GLU A 442 0.18 36.51 -13.22
CA GLU A 442 1.43 37.19 -12.92
C GLU A 442 2.65 36.33 -13.27
N LEU A 443 2.62 35.03 -13.00
CA LEU A 443 3.76 34.17 -13.29
C LEU A 443 3.93 33.93 -14.79
N GLY A 444 2.83 33.78 -15.53
CA GLY A 444 2.85 33.72 -16.99
C GLY A 444 3.49 34.99 -17.58
N LYS A 445 3.09 36.18 -17.10
CA LYS A 445 3.71 37.46 -17.48
C LYS A 445 5.17 37.55 -17.08
N ARG A 446 5.58 37.06 -15.90
CA ARG A 446 6.97 37.11 -15.40
C ARG A 446 7.95 36.25 -16.20
N LEU A 447 7.50 35.13 -16.76
CA LEU A 447 8.33 34.21 -17.55
C LEU A 447 8.44 34.61 -19.02
N GLN A 448 7.62 35.54 -19.49
CA GLN A 448 7.70 36.07 -20.85
C GLN A 448 9.03 36.77 -21.11
N LEU A 449 9.50 36.65 -22.34
CA LEU A 449 10.65 37.40 -22.81
C LEU A 449 10.28 38.88 -22.93
N LYS A 450 11.06 39.75 -22.29
CA LYS A 450 11.01 41.19 -22.60
C LYS A 450 11.86 41.46 -23.84
N ILE A 451 11.29 41.21 -25.03
CA ILE A 451 12.01 41.25 -26.32
C ILE A 451 12.85 42.51 -26.47
N SER A 452 12.24 43.71 -26.41
CA SER A 452 13.01 44.97 -26.56
C SER A 452 14.09 45.16 -25.50
N LYS A 453 13.90 44.63 -24.28
CA LYS A 453 14.95 44.67 -23.25
C LYS A 453 16.05 43.66 -23.50
N GLN A 454 15.73 42.48 -24.03
CA GLN A 454 16.71 41.49 -24.39
C GLN A 454 17.56 41.94 -25.58
N MET A 455 16.92 42.56 -26.59
CA MET A 455 17.60 43.08 -27.78
C MET A 455 18.59 44.20 -27.44
N GLN A 456 18.32 45.03 -26.42
CA GLN A 456 19.30 46.00 -25.87
C GLN A 456 20.60 45.37 -25.35
N HIS A 457 20.67 44.04 -25.25
CA HIS A 457 21.84 43.27 -24.81
C HIS A 457 22.28 42.24 -25.85
N ILE A 458 21.87 42.36 -27.11
CA ILE A 458 22.37 41.55 -28.23
C ILE A 458 23.02 42.48 -29.24
N TYR A 459 24.30 42.23 -29.51
CA TYR A 459 25.13 43.05 -30.39
C TYR A 459 24.49 43.18 -31.78
N GLU A 460 24.68 44.33 -32.42
CA GLU A 460 24.19 44.67 -33.77
C GLU A 460 22.66 44.75 -33.97
N THR A 461 21.86 44.45 -32.95
CA THR A 461 20.42 44.72 -33.03
C THR A 461 20.13 46.23 -33.02
N GLU A 462 19.03 46.65 -33.64
CA GLU A 462 18.64 48.07 -33.67
C GLU A 462 18.41 48.62 -32.25
N ASP A 463 17.73 47.87 -31.38
CA ASP A 463 17.56 48.22 -29.96
C ASP A 463 18.90 48.41 -29.22
N TYR A 464 19.92 47.60 -29.54
CA TYR A 464 21.26 47.75 -28.98
C TYR A 464 21.94 49.02 -29.49
N LYS A 465 21.91 49.30 -30.80
CA LYS A 465 22.49 50.51 -31.40
C LYS A 465 21.87 51.78 -30.81
N GLU A 466 20.53 51.83 -30.75
CA GLU A 466 19.81 52.95 -30.14
C GLU A 466 20.12 53.10 -28.63
N ARG A 467 20.30 51.98 -27.93
CA ARG A 467 20.67 51.99 -26.51
C ARG A 467 22.07 52.56 -26.30
N VAL A 468 23.03 52.15 -27.13
CA VAL A 468 24.42 52.61 -27.10
C VAL A 468 24.48 54.10 -27.37
N GLU A 469 23.87 54.59 -28.44
CA GLU A 469 23.85 56.01 -28.80
C GLU A 469 23.25 56.86 -27.67
N ARG A 470 22.10 56.42 -27.12
CA ARG A 470 21.45 57.11 -26.01
C ARG A 470 22.32 57.15 -24.74
N ASP A 471 22.98 56.05 -24.39
CA ASP A 471 23.80 56.00 -23.18
C ASP A 471 25.07 56.86 -23.35
N LEU A 472 25.70 56.85 -24.54
CA LEU A 472 26.84 57.71 -24.89
C LEU A 472 26.47 59.20 -24.83
N ASN A 473 25.34 59.60 -25.41
CA ASN A 473 24.84 60.98 -25.37
C ASN A 473 24.54 61.47 -23.93
N LYS A 474 24.36 60.55 -22.98
CA LYS A 474 24.17 60.83 -21.55
C LYS A 474 25.45 60.69 -20.73
N GLY A 475 26.60 60.47 -21.36
CA GLY A 475 27.88 60.22 -20.69
C GLY A 475 27.90 58.93 -19.87
N LYS A 476 27.05 57.95 -20.19
CA LYS A 476 26.96 56.65 -19.50
C LYS A 476 27.71 55.57 -20.28
N THR A 477 28.21 54.57 -19.56
CA THR A 477 28.77 53.37 -20.16
C THR A 477 27.69 52.62 -20.95
N PRO A 478 27.97 52.20 -22.20
CA PRO A 478 27.06 51.39 -22.99
C PRO A 478 26.72 50.04 -22.30
N PRO A 479 25.61 49.38 -22.69
CA PRO A 479 25.19 48.13 -22.07
C PRO A 479 26.13 46.97 -22.42
N SER A 480 26.37 46.07 -21.47
CA SER A 480 26.93 44.73 -21.74
C SER A 480 26.07 43.99 -22.77
N TYR A 481 26.69 43.18 -23.64
CA TYR A 481 25.98 42.51 -24.74
C TYR A 481 26.48 41.09 -25.01
N PHE A 482 25.62 40.28 -25.61
CA PHE A 482 25.94 38.98 -26.19
C PHE A 482 26.18 39.09 -27.70
N ARG A 483 27.00 38.19 -28.26
CA ARG A 483 27.26 38.05 -29.70
C ARG A 483 26.70 36.73 -30.22
N ASN A 484 26.38 36.69 -31.51
CA ASN A 484 26.03 35.46 -32.25
C ASN A 484 24.92 34.61 -31.59
N VAL A 485 23.93 35.27 -30.99
CA VAL A 485 22.82 34.60 -30.32
C VAL A 485 21.52 35.39 -30.51
N SER A 486 20.41 34.68 -30.69
CA SER A 486 19.08 35.30 -30.71
C SER A 486 18.49 35.51 -29.32
N GLU A 487 17.57 36.46 -29.20
CA GLU A 487 16.80 36.71 -27.99
C GLU A 487 16.00 35.47 -27.56
N THR A 488 15.53 34.70 -28.53
CA THR A 488 14.79 33.45 -28.30
C THR A 488 15.70 32.33 -27.78
N GLU A 489 16.94 32.22 -28.27
CA GLU A 489 17.92 31.24 -27.75
C GLU A 489 18.37 31.57 -26.34
N LEU A 490 18.69 32.84 -26.06
CA LEU A 490 19.00 33.30 -24.70
C LEU A 490 17.83 33.09 -23.74
N HIS A 491 16.61 33.41 -24.17
CA HIS A 491 15.39 33.20 -23.38
C HIS A 491 15.19 31.73 -23.03
N ARG A 492 15.30 30.84 -24.02
CA ARG A 492 15.18 29.40 -23.81
C ARG A 492 16.23 28.88 -22.84
N TYR A 493 17.47 29.34 -22.96
CA TYR A 493 18.53 28.96 -22.03
C TYR A 493 18.29 29.50 -20.62
N MET A 494 17.89 30.76 -20.48
CA MET A 494 17.54 31.34 -19.18
C MET A 494 16.43 30.54 -18.50
N LEU A 495 15.35 30.23 -19.22
CA LEU A 495 14.24 29.43 -18.67
C LEU A 495 14.70 28.04 -18.19
N ASN A 496 15.71 27.45 -18.85
CA ASN A 496 16.28 26.16 -18.45
C ASN A 496 17.18 26.27 -17.20
N LYS A 497 17.84 27.41 -17.00
CA LYS A 497 18.86 27.57 -15.95
C LYS A 497 18.39 28.35 -14.72
N ILE A 498 17.31 29.11 -14.81
CA ILE A 498 16.80 29.89 -13.67
C ILE A 498 16.32 28.97 -12.55
N ASN A 499 16.73 29.30 -11.32
CA ASN A 499 16.13 28.73 -10.14
C ASN A 499 14.73 29.34 -9.96
N MET A 500 13.72 28.54 -10.26
CA MET A 500 12.32 28.94 -10.08
C MET A 500 12.00 29.37 -8.63
N LYS A 501 12.81 28.99 -7.62
CA LYS A 501 12.55 29.39 -6.21
C LYS A 501 12.78 30.89 -6.01
N SER A 502 13.55 31.50 -6.91
CA SER A 502 13.93 32.91 -6.91
C SER A 502 13.21 33.73 -7.99
N ILE A 503 12.12 33.19 -8.60
CA ILE A 503 11.41 33.83 -9.72
C ILE A 503 10.70 35.15 -9.35
N PHE A 504 10.44 35.35 -8.06
CA PHE A 504 9.84 36.57 -7.53
C PHE A 504 10.87 37.60 -7.04
N ASN A 505 12.16 37.26 -7.04
CA ASN A 505 13.24 38.22 -6.76
C ASN A 505 13.46 39.13 -7.97
N ASP A 506 13.99 40.34 -7.77
CA ASP A 506 14.25 41.28 -8.88
C ASP A 506 15.26 40.75 -9.91
N TYR A 507 16.16 39.86 -9.49
CA TYR A 507 17.12 39.19 -10.37
C TYR A 507 17.66 37.89 -9.77
N GLN A 508 18.30 37.09 -10.63
CA GLN A 508 19.12 35.96 -10.22
C GLN A 508 20.32 35.80 -11.16
N TYR A 509 21.33 35.05 -10.74
CA TYR A 509 22.51 34.74 -11.55
C TYR A 509 22.47 33.28 -12.00
N ILE A 510 22.76 33.07 -13.29
CA ILE A 510 22.95 31.75 -13.89
C ILE A 510 24.29 31.72 -14.61
N ASP A 511 24.85 30.53 -14.81
CA ASP A 511 26.08 30.35 -15.59
C ASP A 511 25.89 30.82 -17.05
N VAL A 512 26.93 31.43 -17.64
CA VAL A 512 26.85 31.97 -19.02
C VAL A 512 26.77 30.88 -20.08
N GLY A 513 27.19 29.66 -19.78
CA GLY A 513 27.26 28.55 -20.74
C GLY A 513 28.21 28.87 -21.89
N ASP A 514 27.82 28.50 -23.10
CA ASP A 514 28.60 28.73 -24.32
C ASP A 514 28.32 30.09 -24.98
N PHE A 515 27.60 31.00 -24.31
CA PHE A 515 27.28 32.30 -24.88
C PHE A 515 28.45 33.27 -24.78
N ASP A 516 28.80 33.86 -25.92
CA ASP A 516 29.81 34.90 -25.99
C ASP A 516 29.24 36.23 -25.53
N GLY A 517 29.53 36.62 -24.29
CA GLY A 517 29.08 37.86 -23.66
C GLY A 517 30.23 38.76 -23.23
N ASP A 518 30.15 40.04 -23.59
CA ASP A 518 31.07 41.08 -23.16
C ASP A 518 30.42 41.98 -22.09
N VAL A 519 31.09 42.13 -20.95
CA VAL A 519 30.71 42.99 -19.84
C VAL A 519 31.43 44.32 -19.99
N LEU A 520 30.66 45.39 -20.18
CA LEU A 520 31.21 46.75 -20.29
C LEU A 520 31.27 47.41 -18.91
N ILE A 521 32.49 47.78 -18.49
CA ILE A 521 32.75 48.40 -17.20
C ILE A 521 33.21 49.86 -17.45
N PRO A 522 32.72 50.86 -16.70
CA PRO A 522 33.12 52.26 -16.90
C PRO A 522 34.65 52.43 -16.81
N ASN A 523 35.24 53.08 -17.81
CA ASN A 523 36.68 53.38 -17.90
C ASN A 523 37.61 52.15 -17.93
N GLU A 524 37.10 50.95 -18.21
CA GLU A 524 37.86 49.71 -18.28
C GLU A 524 37.68 49.03 -19.64
N ARG A 525 38.57 48.07 -19.96
CA ARG A 525 38.43 47.24 -21.15
C ARG A 525 37.27 46.25 -20.97
N PRO A 526 36.52 45.92 -22.04
CA PRO A 526 35.48 44.90 -21.97
C PRO A 526 36.02 43.57 -21.44
N GLU A 527 35.27 42.93 -20.55
CA GLU A 527 35.64 41.63 -20.00
C GLU A 527 34.65 40.55 -20.42
N LYS A 528 35.11 39.31 -20.58
CA LYS A 528 34.20 38.18 -20.85
C LYS A 528 33.32 37.88 -19.64
N ALA A 529 32.03 37.71 -19.90
CA ALA A 529 31.05 37.30 -18.91
C ALA A 529 31.31 35.87 -18.42
N ASP A 530 31.12 35.64 -17.13
CA ASP A 530 31.12 34.28 -16.53
C ASP A 530 29.70 33.85 -16.11
N ARG A 531 28.75 34.79 -16.12
CA ARG A 531 27.36 34.56 -15.71
C ARG A 531 26.40 35.49 -16.44
N ILE A 532 25.13 35.13 -16.40
CA ILE A 532 24.04 35.98 -16.85
C ILE A 532 23.32 36.50 -15.63
N LYS A 533 23.16 37.82 -15.54
CA LYS A 533 22.22 38.44 -14.61
C LYS A 533 20.84 38.42 -15.26
N VAL A 534 19.98 37.53 -14.80
CA VAL A 534 18.59 37.44 -15.27
C VAL A 534 17.75 38.40 -14.45
N HIS A 535 17.30 39.49 -15.07
CA HIS A 535 16.38 40.45 -14.47
C HIS A 535 14.95 39.93 -14.58
N GLN A 536 14.19 39.99 -13.48
CA GLN A 536 12.87 39.37 -13.35
C GLN A 536 11.87 40.42 -12.86
N GLY A 537 10.93 40.83 -13.73
CA GLY A 537 9.89 41.78 -13.37
C GLY A 537 8.50 41.23 -13.64
N LYS A 538 7.46 41.88 -13.08
CA LYS A 538 6.03 41.49 -13.21
C LYS A 538 5.54 41.23 -14.65
N GLN A 539 6.24 41.76 -15.65
CA GLN A 539 5.90 41.72 -17.09
C GLN A 539 6.97 41.01 -17.93
N GLY A 540 7.82 40.19 -17.33
CA GLY A 540 8.78 39.36 -18.05
C GLY A 540 10.24 39.52 -17.59
N LEU A 541 11.11 38.74 -18.21
CA LEU A 541 12.54 38.65 -17.90
C LEU A 541 13.43 38.92 -19.11
N HIS A 542 14.67 39.31 -18.84
CA HIS A 542 15.76 39.44 -19.82
C HIS A 542 17.10 39.19 -19.13
N GLY A 543 18.08 38.71 -19.89
CA GLY A 543 19.43 38.38 -19.44
C GLY A 543 20.43 39.43 -19.89
N VAL A 544 21.34 39.78 -18.98
CA VAL A 544 22.45 40.69 -19.22
C VAL A 544 23.76 39.95 -18.94
N PRO A 545 24.77 40.01 -19.83
CA PRO A 545 26.08 39.45 -19.52
C PRO A 545 26.66 40.12 -18.29
N ASN A 546 27.20 39.32 -17.39
CA ASN A 546 27.74 39.79 -16.14
C ASN A 546 28.97 38.97 -15.75
N LYS A 547 29.77 39.52 -14.85
CA LYS A 547 30.95 38.86 -14.32
C LYS A 547 30.91 38.82 -12.80
N LYS A 548 31.48 37.79 -12.18
CA LYS A 548 31.69 37.75 -10.74
C LYS A 548 32.79 38.76 -10.39
N ARG A 549 32.41 39.79 -9.63
CA ARG A 549 33.37 40.69 -8.98
C ARG A 549 33.93 40.00 -7.75
#